data_AF-A0AAW0LRM3-F1
#
_entry.id   AF-A0AAW0LRM3-F1
#
_cell.length_a   1.000
_cell.length_b   1.000
_cell.length_c   1.000
_cell.angle_alpha   90.00
_cell.angle_beta   90.00
_cell.angle_gamma   90.00
#
_symmetry.space_group_name_H-M   'P 1'
#
loop_
_entity.id
_entity.type
_entity.pdbx_description
1 polymer ?
#
loop_
_entity_poly.entity_id
_entity_poly.type
_entity_poly.pdbx_seq_one_letter_code
_entity_poly.pdbx_strand_id
1 'polypeptide(L)'
;MRNILIATAGPILNVTTNWNVVVNVKNGLDEPFLLTWNGIEHRKNSWQDGVLGANCPIPAGWNWTYQFQVKDQIGSFFYFPSLSFQRAAGGYGGIIINNREVIPVPFRMPDGDITIFISDWYSKSHKELRQDVEKGINLGVPDGILINGLGPYRFDGPVVPDGITYLKINVEPGEFLQCICYT
;
A
#
# COMPACT_ATOMS: atom_id res chain seq x y z
N MET A 1 -15.51 9.95 -7.82
CA MET A 1 -14.06 9.91 -8.16
C MET A 1 -13.30 10.32 -6.92
N ARG A 2 -12.35 9.50 -6.45
CA ARG A 2 -11.42 9.87 -5.37
C ARG A 2 -10.03 10.05 -5.99
N ASN A 3 -9.34 11.14 -5.66
CA ASN A 3 -7.95 11.35 -6.05
C ASN A 3 -7.07 10.55 -5.08
N ILE A 4 -6.18 9.70 -5.58
CA ILE A 4 -5.17 9.03 -4.76
C ILE A 4 -3.91 9.89 -4.74
N LEU A 5 -3.55 10.37 -3.55
CA LEU A 5 -2.22 10.91 -3.27
C LEU A 5 -1.38 9.77 -2.72
N ILE A 6 -0.24 9.50 -3.34
CA ILE A 6 0.67 8.45 -2.89
C ILE A 6 1.61 9.06 -1.85
N ALA A 7 1.47 8.62 -0.60
CA ALA A 7 2.26 9.00 0.56
C ALA A 7 2.55 7.74 1.39
N THR A 8 3.33 7.86 2.45
CA THR A 8 3.60 6.76 3.40
C THR A 8 2.62 6.86 4.58
N ALA A 9 1.48 6.17 4.62
CA ALA A 9 0.83 5.33 3.61
C ALA A 9 -0.24 6.11 2.80
N GLY A 10 -0.55 5.61 1.60
CA GLY A 10 -1.57 6.16 0.72
C GLY A 10 -2.99 5.90 1.25
N PRO A 11 -4.02 6.56 0.68
CA PRO A 11 -5.40 6.40 1.13
C PRO A 11 -5.92 4.98 0.93
N ILE A 12 -6.69 4.48 1.90
CA ILE A 12 -7.32 3.16 1.80
C ILE A 12 -8.46 3.19 0.77
N LEU A 13 -8.42 2.25 -0.17
CA LEU A 13 -9.54 1.97 -1.07
C LEU A 13 -10.50 0.99 -0.42
N ASN A 14 -11.52 1.53 0.25
CA ASN A 14 -12.59 0.74 0.84
C ASN A 14 -13.73 0.56 -0.19
N VAL A 15 -13.91 -0.67 -0.67
CA VAL A 15 -14.88 -1.05 -1.71
C VAL A 15 -15.61 -2.32 -1.32
N THR A 16 -16.72 -2.64 -1.99
CA THR A 16 -17.44 -3.91 -1.79
C THR A 16 -17.24 -4.81 -3.00
N THR A 17 -17.23 -6.12 -2.76
CA THR A 17 -17.13 -7.12 -3.82
C THR A 17 -18.16 -6.88 -4.94
N ASN A 18 -17.75 -7.13 -6.17
CA ASN A 18 -18.45 -6.87 -7.44
C ASN A 18 -18.60 -5.40 -7.86
N TRP A 19 -18.09 -4.43 -7.09
CA TRP A 19 -18.07 -3.03 -7.51
C TRP A 19 -17.11 -2.79 -8.69
N ASN A 20 -17.46 -1.80 -9.52
CA ASN A 20 -16.54 -1.23 -10.50
C ASN A 20 -15.77 -0.10 -9.84
N VAL A 21 -14.45 -0.23 -9.81
CA VAL A 21 -13.52 0.71 -9.22
C VAL A 21 -12.93 1.57 -10.33
N VAL A 22 -13.01 2.89 -10.14
CA VAL A 22 -12.47 3.90 -11.08
C VAL A 22 -11.52 4.79 -10.31
N VAL A 23 -10.22 4.69 -10.62
CA VAL A 23 -9.16 5.48 -9.98
C VAL A 23 -8.47 6.35 -11.01
N ASN A 24 -8.48 7.67 -10.80
CA ASN A 24 -7.64 8.57 -11.57
C ASN A 24 -6.31 8.78 -10.84
N VAL A 25 -5.21 8.43 -11.50
CA VAL A 25 -3.85 8.64 -11.02
C VAL A 25 -3.25 9.79 -11.82
N LYS A 26 -2.82 10.85 -11.12
CA LYS A 26 -2.08 11.97 -11.70
C LYS A 26 -0.60 11.83 -11.33
N ASN A 27 0.27 11.69 -12.31
CA ASN A 27 1.70 11.61 -12.09
C ASN A 27 2.27 13.02 -11.86
N GLY A 28 2.58 13.35 -10.61
CA GLY A 28 3.26 14.57 -10.22
C GLY A 28 4.79 14.45 -10.11
N LEU A 29 5.36 13.28 -10.43
CA LEU A 29 6.79 13.01 -10.34
C LEU A 29 7.53 13.52 -11.58
N ASP A 30 8.86 13.61 -11.47
CA ASP A 30 9.79 13.91 -12.57
C ASP A 30 10.18 12.67 -13.38
N GLU A 31 9.54 11.53 -13.14
CA GLU A 31 9.83 10.24 -13.74
C GLU A 31 8.54 9.49 -14.13
N PRO A 32 8.60 8.52 -15.06
CA PRO A 32 7.43 7.72 -15.42
C PRO A 32 6.89 6.93 -14.22
N PHE A 33 5.57 6.73 -14.21
CA PHE A 33 4.87 6.13 -13.08
C PHE A 33 3.86 5.06 -13.53
N LEU A 34 3.75 3.96 -12.79
CA LEU A 34 2.65 3.00 -12.89
C LEU A 34 2.25 2.56 -11.50
N LEU A 35 0.97 2.32 -11.29
CA LEU A 35 0.41 1.78 -10.06
C LEU A 35 -0.20 0.40 -10.32
N THR A 36 0.23 -0.61 -9.57
CA THR A 36 -0.33 -1.97 -9.65
C THR A 36 -1.26 -2.26 -8.47
N TRP A 37 -2.18 -3.20 -8.67
CA TRP A 37 -3.25 -3.57 -7.73
C TRP A 37 -3.02 -5.01 -7.25
N ASN A 38 -2.11 -5.18 -6.29
CA ASN A 38 -1.64 -6.50 -5.89
C ASN A 38 -2.78 -7.38 -5.37
N GLY A 39 -2.90 -8.55 -5.99
CA GLY A 39 -3.90 -9.55 -5.69
C GLY A 39 -5.28 -9.29 -6.30
N ILE A 40 -5.52 -8.16 -6.99
CA ILE A 40 -6.72 -7.98 -7.81
C ILE A 40 -6.59 -8.83 -9.07
N GLU A 41 -7.59 -9.64 -9.38
CA GLU A 41 -7.47 -10.67 -10.43
C GLU A 41 -7.51 -10.12 -11.86
N HIS A 42 -7.94 -8.87 -12.06
CA HIS A 42 -8.04 -8.23 -13.38
C HIS A 42 -8.68 -9.12 -14.46
N ARG A 43 -9.75 -9.85 -14.12
CA ARG A 43 -10.43 -10.81 -15.02
C ARG A 43 -10.81 -10.15 -16.35
N LYS A 44 -10.18 -10.60 -17.44
CA LYS A 44 -10.35 -10.07 -18.81
C LYS A 44 -10.03 -8.57 -18.95
N ASN A 45 -9.16 -8.05 -18.08
CA ASN A 45 -8.87 -6.62 -17.97
C ASN A 45 -7.40 -6.36 -17.63
N SER A 46 -6.49 -7.12 -18.25
CA SER A 46 -5.05 -7.12 -17.95
C SER A 46 -4.36 -5.78 -18.22
N TRP A 47 -4.88 -4.96 -19.14
CA TRP A 47 -4.37 -3.61 -19.42
C TRP A 47 -4.68 -2.59 -18.30
N GLN A 48 -5.23 -3.04 -17.18
CA GLN A 48 -5.48 -2.23 -15.98
C GLN A 48 -4.58 -2.62 -14.81
N ASP A 49 -3.73 -3.64 -15.00
CA ASP A 49 -2.88 -4.21 -13.94
C ASP A 49 -1.75 -3.25 -13.53
N GLY A 50 -1.37 -2.33 -14.41
CA GLY A 50 -0.42 -1.27 -14.09
C GLY A 50 0.99 -1.79 -13.86
N VAL A 51 1.41 -2.76 -14.67
CA VAL A 51 2.77 -3.30 -14.71
C VAL A 51 3.39 -3.05 -16.08
N LEU A 52 4.73 -2.97 -16.14
CA LEU A 52 5.43 -2.90 -17.42
C LEU A 52 5.09 -4.12 -18.29
N GLY A 53 4.90 -3.88 -19.58
CA GLY A 53 4.49 -4.89 -20.55
C GLY A 53 2.97 -4.92 -20.78
N ALA A 54 2.16 -4.82 -19.71
CA ALA A 54 0.70 -4.68 -19.83
C ALA A 54 0.29 -3.21 -20.04
N ASN A 55 1.04 -2.28 -19.46
CA ASN A 55 0.78 -0.84 -19.52
C ASN A 55 2.02 -0.06 -19.97
N CYS A 56 1.79 1.00 -20.74
CA CYS A 56 2.79 2.06 -20.91
C CYS A 56 2.84 2.94 -19.65
N PRO A 57 4.03 3.28 -19.14
CA PRO A 57 4.15 4.21 -18.01
C PRO A 57 3.47 5.55 -18.24
N ILE A 58 2.83 6.08 -17.19
CA ILE A 58 2.23 7.40 -17.18
C ILE A 58 3.37 8.43 -17.17
N PRO A 59 3.50 9.29 -18.21
CA PRO A 59 4.56 10.30 -18.24
C PRO A 59 4.43 11.32 -17.12
N ALA A 60 5.52 12.04 -16.82
CA ALA A 60 5.51 13.14 -15.87
C ALA A 60 4.46 14.20 -16.24
N GLY A 61 3.63 14.61 -15.27
CA GLY A 61 2.56 15.60 -15.46
C GLY A 61 1.26 15.06 -16.07
N TRP A 62 1.25 13.80 -16.53
CA TRP A 62 0.07 13.18 -17.15
C TRP A 62 -0.84 12.52 -16.11
N ASN A 63 -2.04 12.17 -16.55
CA ASN A 63 -2.96 11.36 -15.76
C ASN A 63 -3.39 10.10 -16.52
N TRP A 64 -3.84 9.10 -15.77
CA TRP A 64 -4.42 7.88 -16.29
C TRP A 64 -5.54 7.41 -15.38
N THR A 65 -6.60 6.87 -15.97
CA THR A 65 -7.74 6.35 -15.21
C THR A 65 -7.76 4.84 -15.29
N TYR A 66 -7.49 4.20 -14.15
CA TYR A 66 -7.66 2.77 -13.97
C TYR A 66 -9.13 2.42 -13.75
N GLN A 67 -9.62 1.40 -14.43
CA GLN A 67 -11.01 0.96 -14.39
C GLN A 67 -11.09 -0.56 -14.33
N PHE A 68 -11.46 -1.12 -13.19
CA PHE A 68 -11.53 -2.58 -13.00
C PHE A 68 -12.65 -2.98 -12.06
N GLN A 69 -13.06 -4.24 -12.14
CA GLN A 69 -14.07 -4.80 -11.26
C GLN A 69 -13.42 -5.69 -10.21
N VAL A 70 -13.77 -5.49 -8.94
CA VAL A 70 -13.37 -6.36 -7.82
C VAL A 70 -14.31 -7.56 -7.69
N LYS A 71 -14.33 -8.41 -8.73
CA LYS A 71 -15.33 -9.48 -8.88
C LYS A 71 -15.00 -10.70 -8.02
N ASP A 72 -15.96 -11.13 -7.20
CA ASP A 72 -15.86 -12.32 -6.34
C ASP A 72 -14.66 -12.34 -5.37
N GLN A 73 -14.03 -11.19 -5.13
CA GLN A 73 -12.92 -11.05 -4.17
C GLN A 73 -13.44 -10.40 -2.89
N ILE A 74 -12.97 -10.88 -1.74
CA ILE A 74 -13.23 -10.32 -0.41
C ILE A 74 -11.92 -10.44 0.38
N GLY A 75 -11.54 -9.39 1.11
CA GLY A 75 -10.35 -9.39 1.94
C GLY A 75 -9.50 -8.13 1.78
N SER A 76 -8.26 -8.24 2.25
CA SER A 76 -7.27 -7.17 2.29
C SER A 76 -6.27 -7.33 1.14
N PHE A 77 -6.20 -6.33 0.27
CA PHE A 77 -5.29 -6.23 -0.87
C PHE A 77 -4.54 -4.91 -0.82
N PHE A 78 -3.56 -4.64 -1.67
CA PHE A 78 -2.82 -3.39 -1.62
C PHE A 78 -2.40 -2.93 -3.00
N TYR A 79 -2.12 -1.64 -3.14
CA TYR A 79 -1.57 -1.08 -4.36
C TYR A 79 -0.21 -0.45 -4.09
N PHE A 80 0.67 -0.48 -5.08
CA PHE A 80 1.99 0.14 -5.00
C PHE A 80 2.53 0.51 -6.39
N PRO A 81 3.50 1.43 -6.50
CA PRO A 81 4.20 1.72 -7.74
C PRO A 81 4.98 0.52 -8.23
N SER A 82 4.72 0.09 -9.46
CA SER A 82 5.36 -1.11 -10.04
C SER A 82 6.68 -0.80 -10.75
N LEU A 83 7.09 0.47 -10.82
CA LEU A 83 8.30 0.89 -11.52
C LEU A 83 9.46 1.14 -10.56
N SER A 84 10.63 0.64 -10.94
CA SER A 84 11.91 0.94 -10.29
C SER A 84 11.85 0.71 -8.77
N PHE A 85 12.37 1.65 -7.97
CA PHE A 85 12.36 1.61 -6.51
C PHE A 85 11.29 2.54 -5.92
N GLN A 86 10.27 2.93 -6.70
CA GLN A 86 9.25 3.90 -6.25
C GLN A 86 8.43 3.38 -5.06
N ARG A 87 8.22 2.05 -4.94
CA ARG A 87 7.64 1.45 -3.73
C ARG A 87 8.49 1.71 -2.48
N ALA A 88 9.82 1.60 -2.61
CA ALA A 88 10.76 1.84 -1.50
C ALA A 88 10.78 3.30 -1.03
N ALA A 89 10.34 4.24 -1.87
CA ALA A 89 10.10 5.63 -1.47
C ALA A 89 8.86 5.83 -0.58
N GLY A 90 8.17 4.74 -0.20
CA GLY A 90 6.95 4.79 0.61
C GLY A 90 5.66 4.82 -0.20
N GLY A 91 5.74 4.57 -1.51
CA GLY A 91 4.55 4.47 -2.34
C GLY A 91 3.82 3.16 -2.11
N TYR A 92 2.78 3.15 -1.28
CA TYR A 92 1.87 2.01 -1.15
C TYR A 92 0.58 2.43 -0.44
N GLY A 93 -0.48 1.67 -0.61
CA GLY A 93 -1.74 1.88 0.12
C GLY A 93 -2.62 0.64 0.12
N GLY A 94 -3.56 0.64 1.06
CA GLY A 94 -4.43 -0.51 1.31
C GLY A 94 -5.67 -0.52 0.42
N ILE A 95 -6.17 -1.71 0.14
CA ILE A 95 -7.46 -1.98 -0.48
C ILE A 95 -8.20 -2.93 0.45
N ILE A 96 -9.42 -2.55 0.81
CA ILE A 96 -10.34 -3.38 1.60
C ILE A 96 -11.51 -3.70 0.69
N ILE A 97 -11.72 -4.99 0.42
CA ILE A 97 -12.86 -5.47 -0.36
C ILE A 97 -13.82 -6.18 0.58
N ASN A 98 -14.92 -5.52 0.91
CA ASN A 98 -15.93 -6.03 1.82
C ASN A 98 -16.84 -7.07 1.16
N ASN A 99 -17.39 -7.96 1.97
CA ASN A 99 -18.53 -8.78 1.59
C ASN A 99 -19.76 -7.90 1.30
N ARG A 100 -20.72 -8.43 0.54
CA ARG A 100 -22.04 -7.80 0.44
C ARG A 100 -22.80 -8.10 1.72
N GLU A 101 -23.67 -7.18 2.16
CA GLU A 101 -24.49 -7.36 3.36
C GLU A 101 -25.30 -8.67 3.36
N VAL A 102 -25.70 -9.14 2.18
CA VAL A 102 -26.47 -10.39 2.00
C VAL A 102 -25.63 -11.67 2.16
N ILE A 103 -24.29 -11.55 2.25
CA ILE A 103 -23.38 -12.69 2.39
C ILE A 103 -22.79 -12.64 3.81
N PRO A 104 -23.20 -13.52 4.72
CA PRO A 104 -22.65 -13.54 6.07
C PRO A 104 -21.20 -14.02 6.06
N VAL A 105 -20.39 -13.46 6.96
CA VAL A 105 -19.01 -13.90 7.21
C VAL A 105 -18.99 -15.01 8.26
N PRO A 106 -18.07 -15.99 8.18
CA PRO A 106 -18.02 -17.14 9.10
C PRO A 106 -17.37 -16.79 10.46
N PHE A 107 -17.50 -15.54 10.91
CA PHE A 107 -16.97 -15.05 12.17
C PHE A 107 -17.90 -13.97 12.74
N ARG A 108 -17.79 -13.72 14.05
CA ARG A 108 -18.53 -12.62 14.70
C ARG A 108 -18.12 -11.30 14.05
N MET A 109 -19.09 -10.41 13.79
CA MET A 109 -18.76 -9.06 13.32
C MET A 109 -17.85 -8.35 14.33
N PRO A 110 -16.70 -7.82 13.89
CA PRO A 110 -15.81 -7.06 14.75
C PRO A 110 -16.47 -5.76 15.23
N ASP A 111 -16.07 -5.32 16.42
CA ASP A 111 -16.48 -4.05 17.00
C ASP A 111 -15.79 -2.86 16.28
N GLY A 112 -14.70 -3.14 15.54
CA GLY A 112 -14.01 -2.20 14.66
C GLY A 112 -12.82 -2.81 13.92
N ASP A 113 -12.28 -2.07 12.95
CA ASP A 113 -11.12 -2.46 12.17
C ASP A 113 -9.88 -1.65 12.55
N ILE A 114 -8.73 -2.33 12.64
CA ILE A 114 -7.41 -1.70 12.77
C ILE A 114 -6.63 -1.95 11.49
N THR A 115 -6.18 -0.88 10.83
CA THR A 115 -5.30 -1.01 9.66
C THR A 115 -3.83 -0.85 10.05
N ILE A 116 -3.00 -1.80 9.60
CA ILE A 116 -1.57 -1.84 9.87
C ILE A 116 -0.81 -2.01 8.55
N PHE A 117 0.04 -1.04 8.22
CA PHE A 117 1.05 -1.14 7.18
C PHE A 117 2.40 -1.40 7.83
N ILE A 118 3.11 -2.44 7.39
CA ILE A 118 4.45 -2.78 7.84
C ILE A 118 5.37 -2.64 6.65
N SER A 119 6.45 -1.87 6.76
CA SER A 119 7.45 -1.77 5.70
C SER A 119 8.84 -1.71 6.28
N ASP A 120 9.83 -2.13 5.52
CA ASP A 120 11.20 -1.73 5.75
C ASP A 120 11.40 -0.26 5.35
N TRP A 121 12.48 0.34 5.84
CA TRP A 121 12.87 1.70 5.54
C TRP A 121 14.36 1.82 5.36
N TYR A 122 14.75 2.56 4.34
CA TYR A 122 16.12 2.96 4.07
C TYR A 122 16.21 4.48 4.11
N SER A 123 17.26 5.00 4.74
CA SER A 123 17.57 6.43 4.84
C SER A 123 18.01 7.04 3.50
N LYS A 124 18.55 6.22 2.61
CA LYS A 124 18.88 6.58 1.22
C LYS A 124 17.63 6.79 0.39
N SER A 125 17.69 7.70 -0.57
CA SER A 125 16.61 7.90 -1.53
C SER A 125 16.44 6.67 -2.43
N HIS A 126 15.23 6.47 -2.98
CA HIS A 126 14.97 5.36 -3.90
C HIS A 126 15.84 5.40 -5.16
N LYS A 127 16.25 6.59 -5.62
CA LYS A 127 17.17 6.78 -6.74
C LYS A 127 18.59 6.31 -6.39
N GLU A 128 19.07 6.59 -5.18
CA GLU A 128 20.37 6.11 -4.70
C GLU A 128 20.38 4.59 -4.50
N LEU A 129 19.34 4.03 -3.86
CA LEU A 129 19.19 2.58 -3.69
C LEU A 129 19.22 1.86 -5.04
N ARG A 130 18.51 2.41 -6.04
CA ARG A 130 18.53 1.89 -7.40
C ARG A 130 19.94 1.92 -8.00
N GLN A 131 20.65 3.06 -7.88
CA GLN A 131 22.01 3.19 -8.41
C GLN A 131 23.00 2.23 -7.75
N ASP A 132 22.85 1.96 -6.45
CA ASP A 132 23.67 0.99 -5.74
C ASP A 132 23.48 -0.41 -6.34
N VAL A 133 22.23 -0.86 -6.51
CA VAL A 133 21.95 -2.17 -7.12
C VAL A 133 22.43 -2.25 -8.57
N GLU A 134 22.24 -1.20 -9.37
CA GLU A 134 22.74 -1.14 -10.76
C GLU A 134 24.28 -1.22 -10.85
N LYS A 135 25.00 -0.78 -9.81
CA LYS A 135 26.46 -0.93 -9.68
C LYS A 135 26.89 -2.26 -9.06
N GLY A 136 25.95 -3.14 -8.71
CA GLY A 136 26.23 -4.41 -8.03
C GLY A 136 26.52 -4.27 -6.54
N ILE A 137 26.20 -3.12 -5.93
CA ILE A 137 26.33 -2.89 -4.49
C ILE A 137 25.10 -3.47 -3.79
N ASN A 138 25.34 -4.28 -2.74
CA ASN A 138 24.27 -4.82 -1.92
C ASN A 138 23.67 -3.71 -1.03
N LEU A 139 22.34 -3.67 -0.93
CA LEU A 139 21.61 -2.69 -0.12
C LEU A 139 21.85 -2.84 1.39
N GLY A 140 22.24 -4.04 1.84
CA GLY A 140 22.39 -4.35 3.25
C GLY A 140 21.05 -4.44 3.99
N VAL A 141 21.14 -4.46 5.32
CA VAL A 141 19.97 -4.42 6.19
C VAL A 141 19.29 -3.04 6.12
N PRO A 142 17.95 -2.97 6.18
CA PRO A 142 17.24 -1.70 6.25
C PRO A 142 17.59 -0.93 7.52
N ASP A 143 17.52 0.39 7.45
CA ASP A 143 17.77 1.30 8.58
C ASP A 143 16.68 1.22 9.65
N GLY A 144 15.50 0.71 9.30
CA GLY A 144 14.43 0.45 10.26
C GLY A 144 13.23 -0.28 9.68
N ILE A 145 12.28 -0.59 10.57
CA ILE A 145 10.95 -1.06 10.22
C ILE A 145 9.95 0.04 10.61
N LEU A 146 9.01 0.33 9.73
CA LEU A 146 7.92 1.26 9.96
C LEU A 146 6.61 0.51 10.16
N ILE A 147 5.81 0.99 11.12
CA ILE A 147 4.42 0.57 11.32
C ILE A 147 3.54 1.79 11.11
N ASN A 148 2.67 1.77 10.08
CA ASN A 148 1.89 2.92 9.61
C ASN A 148 2.74 4.17 9.32
N GLY A 149 3.96 3.97 8.81
CA GLY A 149 4.90 5.06 8.53
C GLY A 149 5.60 5.62 9.77
N LEU A 150 5.38 5.04 10.95
CA LEU A 150 5.97 5.45 12.23
C LEU A 150 7.07 4.48 12.65
N GLY A 151 8.05 5.00 13.40
CA GLY A 151 9.17 4.20 13.90
C GLY A 151 8.79 3.27 15.05
N PRO A 152 9.73 2.41 15.49
CA PRO A 152 9.48 1.44 16.55
C PRO A 152 9.31 2.10 17.92
N TYR A 153 8.54 1.44 18.80
CA TYR A 153 8.47 1.82 20.22
C TYR A 153 9.84 1.59 20.89
N ARG A 154 10.25 2.52 21.76
CA ARG A 154 11.50 2.41 22.53
C ARG A 154 11.37 1.31 23.58
N PHE A 155 11.72 0.08 23.21
CA PHE A 155 11.84 -1.05 24.13
C PHE A 155 13.27 -1.21 24.69
N ASP A 156 14.27 -0.73 23.94
CA ASP A 156 15.68 -0.76 24.34
C ASP A 156 16.40 0.56 23.98
N GLY A 157 17.01 1.17 24.99
CA GLY A 157 17.55 2.53 24.95
C GLY A 157 18.76 2.78 24.02
N PRO A 158 19.66 1.81 23.80
CA PRO A 158 20.77 1.93 22.85
C PRO A 158 20.37 1.70 21.39
N VAL A 159 19.27 0.98 21.15
CA VAL A 159 18.84 0.56 19.80
C VAL A 159 17.84 1.55 19.21
N VAL A 160 16.92 2.06 20.04
CA VAL A 160 15.89 3.01 19.60
C VAL A 160 16.14 4.39 20.24
N PRO A 161 16.55 5.39 19.44
CA PRO A 161 16.72 6.76 19.91
C PRO A 161 15.47 7.34 20.58
N ASP A 162 15.69 8.28 21.49
CA ASP A 162 14.61 9.07 22.09
C ASP A 162 13.95 9.99 21.07
N GLY A 163 12.65 10.25 21.26
CA GLY A 163 11.88 11.21 20.44
C GLY A 163 11.28 10.63 19.16
N ILE A 164 11.38 9.32 18.91
CA ILE A 164 10.71 8.67 17.77
C ILE A 164 9.20 8.62 18.01
N THR A 165 8.42 9.09 17.03
CA THR A 165 6.97 8.90 17.00
C THR A 165 6.65 7.45 16.64
N TYR A 166 5.80 6.81 17.44
CA TYR A 166 5.38 5.42 17.26
C TYR A 166 3.85 5.30 17.31
N LEU A 167 3.33 4.22 16.74
CA LEU A 167 1.90 3.94 16.74
C LEU A 167 1.47 3.42 18.12
N LYS A 168 0.41 4.02 18.68
CA LYS A 168 -0.34 3.46 19.82
C LYS A 168 -1.75 3.11 19.35
N ILE A 169 -2.16 1.87 19.60
CA ILE A 169 -3.52 1.41 19.36
C ILE A 169 -4.13 1.18 20.74
N ASN A 170 -5.16 1.95 21.07
CA ASN A 170 -5.92 1.74 22.29
C ASN A 170 -6.96 0.66 22.02
N VAL A 171 -7.09 -0.30 22.93
CA VAL A 171 -8.07 -1.39 22.84
C VAL A 171 -8.76 -1.48 24.19
N GLU A 172 -10.09 -1.46 24.19
CA GLU A 172 -10.86 -1.60 25.43
C GLU A 172 -11.05 -3.08 25.80
N PRO A 173 -11.04 -3.45 27.09
CA PRO A 173 -11.30 -4.82 27.52
C PRO A 173 -12.65 -5.33 27.01
N GLY A 174 -12.63 -6.45 26.29
CA GLY A 174 -13.83 -7.09 25.75
C GLY A 174 -14.19 -6.70 24.32
N GLU A 175 -13.48 -5.75 23.70
CA GLU A 175 -13.59 -5.45 22.27
C GLU A 175 -12.93 -6.54 21.41
N PHE A 176 -13.62 -6.92 20.34
CA PHE A 176 -13.10 -7.77 19.28
C PHE A 176 -12.82 -6.92 18.04
N LEU A 177 -11.56 -6.57 17.82
CA LEU A 177 -11.12 -5.78 16.67
C LEU A 177 -10.52 -6.68 15.58
N GLN A 178 -10.82 -6.37 14.32
CA GLN A 178 -10.22 -7.04 13.17
C GLN A 178 -8.97 -6.29 12.71
N CYS A 179 -7.81 -6.96 12.70
CA CYS A 179 -6.58 -6.41 12.16
C CYS A 179 -6.49 -6.65 10.64
N ILE A 180 -6.36 -5.57 9.89
CA ILE A 180 -6.12 -5.56 8.43
C ILE A 180 -4.67 -5.16 8.21
N CYS A 181 -3.84 -6.14 7.85
CA CYS A 181 -2.39 -5.97 7.73
C CYS A 181 -1.92 -5.95 6.27
N TYR A 182 -0.98 -5.05 5.97
CA TYR A 182 -0.33 -4.88 4.67
C TYR A 182 1.20 -4.86 4.85
N THR A 183 1.93 -5.51 3.93
CA THR A 183 3.40 -5.61 3.93
C THR A 183 4.00 -5.24 2.58
#